data_AF-A0A3N9Y847-F1
#
_entry.id   AF-A0A3N9Y847-F1
#
_cell.length_a   1.000
_cell.length_b   1.000
_cell.length_c   1.000
_cell.angle_alpha   90.00
_cell.angle_beta   90.00
_cell.angle_gamma   90.00
#
_symmetry.space_group_name_H-M   'P 1'
#
loop_
_entity.id
_entity.type
_entity.pdbx_description
1 polymer ?
#
loop_
_entity_poly.entity_id
_entity_poly.type
_entity_poly.pdbx_seq_one_letter_code
_entity_poly.pdbx_strand_id
1 'polypeptide(L)'
;EPGDVYLTSEEDAVASFTLGDRETVAGLVEAYERACARSRAVAASVDLDHVVPHPQLGEVSVRWILVHMIEETARHAGHADILRELTDGESGAF
;
A
#
# COMPACT_ATOMS: atom_id res chain seq x y z
N GLU A 1 -16.98 19.70 -1.63
CA GLU A 1 -16.14 19.61 -0.42
C GLU A 1 -15.21 18.41 -0.53
N PRO A 2 -13.96 18.47 -0.05
CA PRO A 2 -13.13 17.28 0.16
C PRO A 2 -13.89 16.35 1.11
N GLY A 3 -14.16 15.13 0.66
CA GLY A 3 -15.07 14.21 1.33
C GLY A 3 -15.96 13.48 0.32
N ASP A 4 -15.99 12.16 0.44
CA ASP A 4 -16.97 11.23 -0.15
C ASP A 4 -16.66 10.56 -1.50
N VAL A 5 -15.52 10.81 -2.15
CA VAL A 5 -15.13 10.00 -3.33
C VAL A 5 -14.05 8.99 -2.95
N TYR A 6 -14.48 7.83 -2.44
CA TYR A 6 -13.63 6.66 -2.41
C TYR A 6 -13.53 6.07 -3.83
N LEU A 7 -12.31 5.89 -4.32
CA LEU A 7 -12.08 5.19 -5.60
C LEU A 7 -12.44 3.70 -5.51
N THR A 8 -12.57 3.18 -4.30
CA THR A 8 -12.86 1.78 -3.97
C THR A 8 -14.22 1.72 -3.30
N SER A 9 -15.13 0.87 -3.78
CA SER A 9 -16.41 0.65 -3.10
C SER A 9 -16.19 -0.08 -1.77
N GLU A 10 -17.17 -0.02 -0.87
CA GLU A 10 -17.11 -0.80 0.38
C GLU A 10 -17.03 -2.30 0.10
N GLU A 11 -17.75 -2.78 -0.92
CA GLU A 11 -17.69 -4.17 -1.39
C GLU A 11 -16.29 -4.56 -1.85
N ASP A 12 -15.64 -3.73 -2.67
CA ASP A 12 -14.27 -3.96 -3.13
C ASP A 12 -13.26 -3.94 -1.96
N ALA A 13 -13.46 -3.05 -0.99
CA ALA A 13 -12.61 -2.96 0.19
C ALA A 13 -12.70 -4.24 1.01
N VAL A 14 -13.90 -4.76 1.28
CA VAL A 14 -14.10 -6.02 2.00
C VAL A 14 -13.55 -7.20 1.21
N ALA A 15 -13.78 -7.23 -0.10
CA ALA A 15 -13.25 -8.28 -0.97
C ALA A 15 -11.72 -8.35 -0.91
N SER A 16 -11.03 -7.22 -0.78
CA SER A 16 -9.55 -7.18 -0.68
C SER A 16 -8.97 -7.89 0.55
N PHE A 17 -9.78 -8.13 1.59
CA PHE A 17 -9.38 -8.88 2.78
C PHE A 17 -9.78 -10.36 2.73
N THR A 18 -10.46 -10.80 1.68
CA THR A 18 -10.94 -12.18 1.55
C THR A 18 -10.05 -12.95 0.59
N LEU A 19 -9.39 -14.00 1.08
CA LEU A 19 -8.56 -14.86 0.24
C LEU A 19 -9.42 -15.83 -0.58
N GLY A 20 -9.19 -15.88 -1.88
CA GLY A 20 -9.82 -16.86 -2.78
C GLY A 20 -9.06 -18.19 -2.81
N ASP A 21 -9.75 -19.28 -3.15
CA ASP A 21 -9.19 -20.65 -3.21
C ASP A 21 -7.97 -20.83 -4.13
N ARG A 22 -7.73 -19.87 -5.03
CA ARG A 22 -6.65 -19.88 -6.02
C ARG A 22 -5.53 -18.91 -5.71
N GLU A 23 -5.66 -18.11 -4.65
CA GLU A 23 -4.61 -17.18 -4.25
C GLU A 23 -3.49 -17.91 -3.50
N THR A 24 -2.26 -17.53 -3.83
CA THR A 24 -1.06 -18.12 -3.24
C THR A 24 -0.14 -16.99 -2.79
N VAL A 25 0.69 -17.27 -1.78
CA VAL A 25 1.69 -16.29 -1.31
C VAL A 25 2.58 -15.82 -2.46
N ALA A 26 3.07 -16.74 -3.29
CA ALA A 26 3.89 -16.40 -4.45
C ALA A 26 3.13 -15.47 -5.43
N GLY A 27 1.87 -15.79 -5.75
CA GLY A 27 1.05 -14.95 -6.63
C GLY A 27 0.78 -13.56 -6.06
N LEU A 28 0.58 -13.44 -4.74
CA LEU A 28 0.39 -12.16 -4.04
C LEU A 28 1.68 -11.33 -4.06
N VAL A 29 2.84 -11.94 -3.82
CA VAL A 29 4.14 -11.28 -3.91
C VAL A 29 4.39 -10.76 -5.32
N GLU A 30 4.17 -11.58 -6.35
CA GLU A 30 4.32 -11.13 -7.73
C GLU A 30 3.35 -9.99 -8.09
N ALA A 31 2.11 -10.03 -7.59
CA ALA A 31 1.12 -8.98 -7.80
C ALA A 31 1.58 -7.65 -7.16
N TYR A 32 2.10 -7.72 -5.94
CA TYR A 32 2.69 -6.57 -5.24
C TYR A 32 3.88 -5.99 -6.01
N GLU A 33 4.82 -6.83 -6.46
CA GLU A 33 5.98 -6.38 -7.24
C GLU A 33 5.57 -5.69 -8.55
N ARG A 34 4.56 -6.24 -9.26
CA ARG A 34 3.99 -5.60 -10.46
C ARG A 34 3.37 -4.24 -10.15
N ALA A 35 2.66 -4.11 -9.02
CA ALA A 35 2.08 -2.84 -8.60
C ALA A 35 3.17 -1.80 -8.28
N CYS A 36 4.24 -2.21 -7.58
CA CYS A 36 5.40 -1.35 -7.31
C CYS A 36 6.12 -0.94 -8.59
N ALA A 37 6.31 -1.84 -9.55
CA ALA A 37 6.93 -1.53 -10.84
C ALA A 37 6.10 -0.49 -11.62
N ARG A 38 4.78 -0.67 -11.67
CA ARG A 38 3.85 0.30 -12.29
C ARG A 38 3.93 1.66 -11.58
N SER A 39 3.90 1.67 -10.26
CA SER A 39 4.00 2.89 -9.45
C SER A 39 5.30 3.65 -9.72
N ARG A 40 6.45 2.94 -9.78
CA ARG A 40 7.75 3.53 -10.13
C ARG A 40 7.75 4.15 -11.53
N ALA A 41 7.18 3.46 -12.52
CA ALA A 41 7.11 3.97 -13.88
C ALA A 41 6.27 5.27 -13.98
N VAL A 42 5.14 5.32 -13.27
CA VAL A 42 4.29 6.52 -13.20
C VAL A 42 4.98 7.65 -12.45
N ALA A 43 5.57 7.37 -11.29
CA ALA A 43 6.27 8.38 -10.50
C ALA A 43 7.47 8.98 -11.24
N ALA A 44 8.15 8.19 -12.08
CA ALA A 44 9.27 8.67 -12.90
C ALA A 44 8.85 9.62 -14.03
N SER A 45 7.56 9.69 -14.39
CA SER A 45 7.08 10.59 -15.46
C SER A 45 6.56 11.93 -14.95
N VAL A 46 6.67 12.23 -13.66
CA VAL A 46 6.17 13.47 -13.03
C VAL A 46 7.21 14.05 -12.07
N ASP A 47 7.19 15.37 -11.89
CA ASP A 47 8.05 16.04 -10.89
C ASP A 47 7.56 15.70 -9.46
N LEU A 48 8.49 15.64 -8.51
CA LEU A 48 8.18 15.45 -7.09
C LEU A 48 7.28 16.56 -6.53
N ASP A 49 7.38 17.77 -7.07
CA ASP A 49 6.57 18.91 -6.62
C ASP A 49 5.24 19.02 -7.40
N HIS A 50 4.97 18.11 -8.34
CA HIS A 50 3.66 18.00 -8.98
C HIS A 50 2.57 17.66 -7.95
N VAL A 51 1.42 18.33 -8.05
CA VAL A 51 0.31 18.21 -7.10
C VAL A 51 -0.87 17.51 -7.76
N VAL A 52 -1.48 16.58 -7.02
CA VAL A 52 -2.66 15.81 -7.43
C VAL A 52 -3.77 15.91 -6.38
N PRO A 53 -5.05 15.79 -6.79
CA PRO A 53 -6.16 15.75 -5.84
C PRO A 53 -6.13 14.46 -5.01
N HIS A 54 -6.38 14.60 -3.71
CA HIS A 54 -6.54 13.55 -2.73
C HIS A 54 -7.91 13.67 -2.04
N PRO A 55 -8.73 12.60 -2.00
CA PRO A 55 -10.10 12.66 -1.51
C PRO A 55 -10.27 13.25 -0.11
N GLN A 56 -9.34 12.95 0.82
CA GLN A 56 -9.44 13.40 2.22
C GLN A 56 -8.51 14.57 2.57
N LEU A 57 -7.50 14.85 1.75
CA LEU A 57 -6.43 15.80 2.10
C LEU A 57 -6.41 17.03 1.20
N GLY A 58 -7.31 17.09 0.20
CA GLY A 58 -7.33 18.17 -0.78
C GLY A 58 -6.24 17.96 -1.83
N GLU A 59 -5.18 18.74 -1.78
CA GLU A 59 -4.09 18.68 -2.75
C GLU A 59 -2.82 18.13 -2.09
N VAL A 60 -2.19 17.12 -2.70
CA VAL A 60 -0.95 16.52 -2.20
C VAL A 60 0.09 16.44 -3.30
N SER A 61 1.38 16.62 -2.96
CA SER A 61 2.46 16.48 -3.92
C SER A 61 2.86 15.02 -4.12
N VAL A 62 3.46 14.70 -5.27
CA VAL A 62 4.08 13.38 -5.53
C VAL A 62 5.11 13.06 -4.45
N ARG A 63 5.89 14.05 -4.01
CA ARG A 63 6.83 13.93 -2.88
C ARG A 63 6.13 13.46 -1.60
N TRP A 64 5.00 14.07 -1.26
CA TRP A 64 4.22 13.68 -0.09
C TRP A 64 3.75 12.23 -0.22
N ILE A 65 3.20 11.85 -1.38
CA ILE A 65 2.72 10.48 -1.65
C ILE A 65 3.85 9.46 -1.45
N LEU A 66 5.03 9.71 -2.01
CA LEU A 66 6.15 8.76 -1.91
C LEU A 66 6.65 8.60 -0.47
N VAL A 67 6.75 9.69 0.30
CA VAL A 67 7.12 9.63 1.71
C VAL A 67 6.05 8.88 2.52
N HIS A 68 4.77 9.14 2.24
CA HIS A 68 3.65 8.44 2.87
C HIS A 68 3.68 6.94 2.59
N MET A 69 3.98 6.51 1.36
CA MET A 69 4.10 5.09 1.02
C MET A 69 5.27 4.40 1.75
N ILE A 70 6.37 5.11 2.00
CA ILE A 70 7.49 4.58 2.80
C ILE A 70 7.05 4.36 4.25
N GLU A 71 6.39 5.36 4.84
CA GLU A 71 5.86 5.28 6.21
C GLU A 71 4.87 4.13 6.36
N GLU A 72 3.90 4.02 5.45
CA GLU A 72 2.88 2.98 5.47
C GLU A 72 3.48 1.58 5.30
N THR A 73 4.45 1.44 4.40
CA THR A 73 5.16 0.16 4.22
C THR A 73 5.93 -0.24 5.48
N ALA A 74 6.62 0.71 6.12
CA ALA A 74 7.34 0.45 7.36
C ALA A 74 6.40 0.05 8.52
N ARG A 75 5.25 0.73 8.64
CA ARG A 75 4.20 0.39 9.62
C ARG A 75 3.70 -1.04 9.44
N HIS A 76 3.36 -1.42 8.21
CA HIS A 76 2.90 -2.78 7.92
C HIS A 76 3.98 -3.84 8.10
N ALA A 77 5.22 -3.55 7.72
CA ALA A 77 6.33 -4.47 7.98
C ALA A 77 6.52 -4.74 9.47
N GLY A 78 6.43 -3.70 10.31
CA GLY A 78 6.49 -3.86 11.78
C GLY A 78 5.32 -4.69 12.33
N HIS A 79 4.09 -4.48 11.85
CA HIS A 79 2.95 -5.31 12.25
C HIS A 79 3.11 -6.78 11.82
N ALA A 80 3.61 -7.03 10.61
CA ALA A 80 3.86 -8.38 10.10
C ALA A 80 4.95 -9.08 10.91
N ASP A 81 5.99 -8.36 11.33
CA ASP A 81 7.03 -8.91 12.18
C ASP A 81 6.49 -9.32 13.56
N ILE A 82 5.68 -8.47 14.21
CA ILE A 82 5.00 -8.85 15.47
C ILE A 82 4.17 -10.13 15.31
N LEU A 83 3.41 -10.26 14.22
CA LEU A 83 2.63 -11.46 13.95
C LEU A 83 3.52 -12.70 13.73
N ARG A 84 4.65 -12.53 13.03
CA ARG A 84 5.66 -13.57 12.85
C ARG A 84 6.22 -14.02 14.20
N GLU A 85 6.72 -13.09 15.02
CA GLU A 85 7.28 -13.35 16.35
C GLU A 85 6.29 -14.06 17.28
N LEU A 86 5.01 -13.68 17.23
CA LEU A 86 3.95 -14.35 18.00
C LEU A 86 3.63 -15.76 17.50
N THR A 87 3.94 -16.05 16.22
CA THR A 87 3.66 -17.35 15.60
C THR A 87 4.82 -18.32 15.79
N ASP A 88 6.07 -17.86 15.64
CA ASP A 88 7.27 -18.70 15.72
C ASP A 88 8.00 -18.65 17.07
N GLY A 89 7.73 -17.64 17.90
CA GLY A 89 8.35 -17.44 19.22
C GLY A 89 9.76 -16.84 19.19
N GLU A 90 10.24 -16.40 18.02
CA GLU A 90 11.58 -15.83 17.84
C GLU A 90 11.54 -14.31 17.63
N SER A 91 12.10 -13.55 18.58
CA SER A 91 12.17 -12.08 18.49
C SER A 91 13.41 -11.58 17.77
N GLY A 92 13.25 -10.52 16.97
CA GLY A 92 14.35 -9.76 16.38
C GLY A 92 15.17 -10.50 15.32
N ALA A 93 14.56 -11.46 14.62
CA ALA A 93 15.18 -12.15 13.49
C ALA A 93 15.29 -11.19 12.29
N PHE A 94 16.39 -10.43 12.23
CA PHE A 94 16.77 -9.56 11.12
C PHE A 94 18.27 -9.73 10.81
#